data_AF-A0A7S2CFF0-F1
#
_entry.id   AF-A0A7S2CFF0-F1
#
_cell.length_a   1.000
_cell.length_b   1.000
_cell.length_c   1.000
_cell.angle_alpha   90.00
_cell.angle_beta   90.00
_cell.angle_gamma   90.00
#
_symmetry.space_group_name_H-M   'P 1'
#
loop_
_entity.id
_entity.type
_entity.pdbx_description
1 polymer ?
#
loop_
_entity_poly.entity_id
_entity_poly.type
_entity_poly.pdbx_seq_one_letter_code
_entity_poly.pdbx_strand_id
1 'polypeptide(L)'
;MERRAARMGGEGLACPVQRVSDFCAGRTSTAPLPPSSYRRGVVSAPLHELYPPAVTSALRQALIRWGRIMKGFDGDDALLHGVETRTSAPVRVERVRESCEAVGLRRLFPAGEGAGYAGGIVSAAVDGLRVGRAVSEVLGASTAGERGGMGGEGAGGER
;
A
#
# COMPACT_ATOMS: atom_id res chain seq x y z
N MET A 1 6.78 -13.39 -2.85
CA MET A 1 5.48 -13.83 -3.39
C MET A 1 5.34 -13.48 -4.86
N GLU A 2 5.49 -12.20 -5.25
CA GLU A 2 5.39 -11.72 -6.65
C GLU A 2 6.21 -12.57 -7.66
N ARG A 3 7.51 -12.80 -7.43
CA ARG A 3 8.35 -13.65 -8.31
C ARG A 3 7.83 -15.07 -8.50
N ARG A 4 7.22 -15.66 -7.45
CA ARG A 4 6.65 -17.01 -7.53
C ARG A 4 5.38 -17.01 -8.37
N ALA A 5 4.51 -16.02 -8.17
CA ALA A 5 3.32 -15.83 -8.98
C ALA A 5 3.67 -15.60 -10.46
N ALA A 6 4.68 -14.78 -10.75
CA ALA A 6 5.15 -14.56 -12.13
C ALA A 6 5.57 -15.88 -12.82
N ARG A 7 6.33 -16.73 -12.12
CA ARG A 7 6.69 -18.07 -12.63
C ARG A 7 5.48 -18.97 -12.84
N MET A 8 4.54 -18.98 -11.91
CA MET A 8 3.30 -19.75 -12.03
C MET A 8 2.42 -19.27 -13.20
N GLY A 9 2.51 -17.98 -13.55
CA GLY A 9 1.86 -17.39 -14.74
C GLY A 9 2.66 -17.56 -16.04
N GLY A 10 3.75 -18.33 -16.03
CA GLY A 10 4.57 -18.60 -17.23
C GLY A 10 5.50 -17.47 -17.64
N GLU A 11 5.81 -16.52 -16.75
CA GLU A 11 6.73 -15.37 -16.94
C GLU A 11 6.33 -14.36 -18.04
N GLY A 12 5.34 -14.67 -18.88
CA GLY A 12 4.74 -13.79 -19.89
C GLY A 12 3.75 -12.78 -19.35
N LEU A 13 3.75 -12.55 -18.02
CA LEU A 13 2.86 -11.63 -17.30
C LEU A 13 1.35 -11.93 -17.44
N ALA A 14 1.00 -13.14 -17.85
CA ALA A 14 -0.33 -13.67 -17.63
C ALA A 14 -0.54 -13.90 -16.13
N CYS A 15 -1.77 -13.71 -15.65
CA CYS A 15 -2.08 -13.89 -14.23
C CYS A 15 -2.30 -15.37 -13.94
N PRO A 16 -1.58 -15.98 -12.97
CA PRO A 16 -1.91 -17.32 -12.51
C PRO A 16 -3.25 -17.29 -11.78
N VAL A 17 -4.15 -18.20 -12.13
CA VAL A 17 -5.50 -18.28 -11.55
C VAL A 17 -5.86 -19.68 -11.12
N GLN A 18 -6.81 -19.80 -10.19
CA GLN A 18 -7.39 -21.06 -9.76
C GLN A 18 -8.86 -20.85 -9.41
N ARG A 19 -9.77 -21.76 -9.79
CA ARG A 19 -11.16 -21.71 -9.31
C ARG A 19 -11.16 -21.78 -7.78
N VAL A 20 -12.10 -21.07 -7.15
CA VAL A 20 -12.18 -21.05 -5.68
C VAL A 20 -12.46 -22.45 -5.13
N SER A 21 -13.38 -23.18 -5.74
CA SER A 21 -13.68 -24.57 -5.38
C SER A 21 -12.45 -25.48 -5.43
N ASP A 22 -11.67 -25.39 -6.50
CA ASP A 22 -10.43 -26.13 -6.73
C ASP A 22 -9.32 -25.73 -5.73
N PHE A 23 -9.20 -24.43 -5.41
CA PHE A 23 -8.31 -23.96 -4.34
C PHE A 23 -8.71 -24.55 -2.99
N CYS A 24 -10.01 -24.55 -2.68
CA CYS A 24 -10.57 -25.15 -1.47
C CYS A 24 -10.47 -26.68 -1.43
N ALA A 25 -10.30 -27.33 -2.59
CA ALA A 25 -10.06 -28.76 -2.72
C ALA A 25 -8.56 -29.11 -2.79
N GLY A 26 -7.67 -28.14 -2.96
CA GLY A 26 -6.23 -28.37 -3.12
C GLY A 26 -5.86 -29.06 -4.44
N ARG A 27 -6.53 -28.71 -5.54
CA ARG A 27 -6.25 -29.26 -6.88
C ARG A 27 -6.17 -28.15 -7.91
N THR A 28 -5.28 -28.26 -8.90
CA THR A 28 -5.21 -27.29 -10.00
C THR A 28 -6.47 -27.36 -10.88
N SER A 29 -6.95 -26.21 -11.33
CA SER A 29 -8.12 -26.13 -12.20
C SER A 29 -7.83 -26.65 -13.61
N THR A 30 -8.83 -27.28 -14.22
CA THR A 30 -8.82 -27.70 -15.62
C THR A 30 -9.61 -26.72 -16.50
N ALA A 31 -9.25 -26.63 -17.77
CA ALA A 31 -9.99 -25.82 -18.74
C ALA A 31 -11.41 -26.38 -18.98
N PRO A 32 -12.38 -25.53 -19.37
CA PRO A 32 -12.28 -24.07 -19.49
C PRO A 32 -12.27 -23.36 -18.12
N LEU A 33 -11.71 -22.16 -18.07
CA LEU A 33 -11.74 -21.29 -16.88
C LEU A 33 -12.87 -20.24 -17.01
N PRO A 34 -13.45 -19.77 -15.89
CA PRO A 34 -14.33 -18.61 -15.90
C PRO A 34 -13.68 -17.37 -16.56
N PRO A 35 -14.45 -16.45 -17.13
CA PRO A 35 -13.92 -15.25 -17.75
C PRO A 35 -13.19 -14.38 -16.72
N SER A 36 -12.15 -13.68 -17.17
CA SER A 36 -11.37 -12.74 -16.35
C SER A 36 -11.31 -11.37 -17.00
N SER A 37 -11.37 -10.32 -16.17
CA SER A 37 -11.14 -8.93 -16.60
C SER A 37 -9.66 -8.60 -16.79
N TYR A 38 -8.74 -9.49 -16.40
CA TYR A 38 -7.31 -9.25 -16.52
C TYR A 38 -6.86 -9.31 -17.99
N ARG A 39 -6.58 -8.13 -18.57
CA ARG A 39 -6.39 -7.95 -20.03
C ARG A 39 -5.21 -8.71 -20.64
N ARG A 40 -4.27 -9.20 -19.83
CA ARG A 40 -3.08 -9.91 -20.33
C ARG A 40 -3.28 -11.42 -20.39
N GLY A 41 -4.49 -11.88 -20.13
CA GLY A 41 -4.82 -13.30 -20.09
C GLY A 41 -4.48 -13.96 -18.76
N VAL A 42 -5.06 -15.13 -18.55
CA VAL A 42 -4.92 -15.91 -17.33
C VAL A 42 -4.41 -17.31 -17.67
N VAL A 43 -3.67 -17.90 -16.73
CA VAL A 43 -3.15 -19.26 -16.85
C VAL A 43 -3.56 -20.03 -15.60
N SER A 44 -4.08 -21.25 -15.77
CA SER A 44 -4.39 -22.08 -14.60
C SER A 44 -3.11 -22.48 -13.87
N ALA A 45 -3.06 -22.28 -12.55
CA ALA A 45 -1.91 -22.60 -11.73
C ALA A 45 -2.33 -23.04 -10.32
N PRO A 46 -1.49 -23.81 -9.59
CA PRO A 46 -1.80 -24.28 -8.24
C PRO A 46 -1.64 -23.17 -7.19
N LEU A 47 -2.52 -22.16 -7.18
CA LEU A 47 -2.47 -21.06 -6.19
C LEU A 47 -2.54 -21.52 -4.73
N HIS A 48 -3.14 -22.68 -4.46
CA HIS A 48 -3.13 -23.33 -3.15
C HIS A 48 -1.73 -23.68 -2.63
N GLU A 49 -0.70 -23.70 -3.48
CA GLU A 49 0.69 -23.89 -3.08
C GLU A 49 1.46 -22.57 -2.90
N LEU A 50 0.88 -21.43 -3.31
CA LEU A 50 1.57 -20.14 -3.47
C LEU A 50 2.08 -19.54 -2.15
N TYR A 51 1.23 -19.58 -1.12
CA TYR A 51 1.50 -19.01 0.21
C TYR A 51 2.00 -20.08 1.21
N PRO A 52 2.60 -19.66 2.34
CA PRO A 52 2.87 -20.58 3.45
C PRO A 52 1.60 -21.31 3.92
N PRO A 53 1.69 -22.55 4.43
CA PRO A 53 0.52 -23.37 4.77
C PRO A 53 -0.49 -22.69 5.70
N ALA A 54 -0.02 -21.90 6.68
CA ALA A 54 -0.89 -21.16 7.58
C ALA A 54 -1.78 -20.13 6.86
N VAL A 55 -1.21 -19.40 5.90
CA VAL A 55 -1.93 -18.39 5.10
C VAL A 55 -2.89 -19.08 4.14
N THR A 56 -2.46 -20.14 3.45
CA THR A 56 -3.33 -20.93 2.57
C THR A 56 -4.52 -21.51 3.34
N SER A 57 -4.29 -22.06 4.54
CA SER A 57 -5.36 -22.59 5.38
C SER A 57 -6.36 -21.51 5.81
N ALA A 58 -5.86 -20.35 6.24
CA ALA A 58 -6.71 -19.22 6.62
C ALA A 58 -7.56 -18.72 5.44
N LEU A 59 -6.97 -18.58 4.25
CA LEU A 59 -7.70 -18.19 3.03
C LEU A 59 -8.78 -19.21 2.68
N ARG A 60 -8.47 -20.52 2.72
CA ARG A 60 -9.43 -21.59 2.46
C ARG A 60 -10.63 -21.52 3.41
N GLN A 61 -10.38 -21.39 4.71
CA GLN A 61 -11.44 -21.27 5.71
C GLN A 61 -12.29 -20.03 5.48
N ALA A 62 -11.67 -18.90 5.14
CA ALA A 62 -12.38 -17.66 4.84
C ALA A 62 -13.29 -17.81 3.61
N LEU A 63 -12.80 -18.40 2.52
CA LEU A 63 -13.57 -18.64 1.30
C LEU A 63 -14.79 -19.54 1.56
N ILE A 64 -14.60 -20.67 2.25
CA ILE A 64 -15.70 -21.58 2.65
C ILE A 64 -16.73 -20.85 3.53
N ARG A 65 -16.26 -20.03 4.49
CA ARG A 65 -17.16 -19.23 5.33
C ARG A 65 -17.96 -18.25 4.49
N TRP A 66 -17.32 -17.56 3.55
CA TRP A 66 -18.00 -16.63 2.65
C TRP A 66 -19.00 -17.32 1.73
N GLY A 67 -18.74 -18.56 1.27
CA GLY A 67 -19.72 -19.36 0.53
C GLY A 67 -21.03 -19.61 1.29
N ARG A 68 -20.96 -19.72 2.62
CA ARG A 68 -22.14 -19.84 3.50
C ARG A 68 -22.90 -18.53 3.68
N ILE A 69 -22.19 -17.39 3.61
CA ILE A 69 -22.78 -16.05 3.78
C ILE A 69 -23.37 -15.55 2.45
N MET A 70 -22.66 -15.81 1.35
CA MET A 70 -22.97 -15.36 0.01
C MET A 70 -22.91 -16.56 -0.93
N LYS A 71 -24.09 -17.06 -1.31
CA LYS A 71 -24.23 -18.23 -2.18
C LYS A 71 -23.45 -18.02 -3.49
N GLY A 72 -22.58 -18.97 -3.82
CA GLY A 72 -21.77 -18.96 -5.04
C GLY A 72 -20.37 -18.35 -4.88
N PHE A 73 -20.04 -17.76 -3.72
CA PHE A 73 -18.73 -17.16 -3.49
C PHE A 73 -17.56 -18.17 -3.52
N ASP A 74 -17.82 -19.43 -3.19
CA ASP A 74 -16.86 -20.54 -3.23
C ASP A 74 -17.10 -21.55 -4.37
N GLY A 75 -17.89 -21.16 -5.37
CA GLY A 75 -18.29 -22.02 -6.48
C GLY A 75 -17.27 -22.14 -7.61
N ASP A 76 -17.62 -22.94 -8.63
CA ASP A 76 -16.79 -23.21 -9.80
C ASP A 76 -16.67 -22.02 -10.77
N ASP A 77 -17.62 -21.07 -10.71
CA ASP A 77 -17.58 -19.84 -11.51
C ASP A 77 -16.70 -18.74 -10.88
N ALA A 78 -16.26 -18.94 -9.63
CA ALA A 78 -15.43 -17.97 -8.91
C ALA A 78 -13.93 -18.23 -9.17
N LEU A 79 -13.19 -17.18 -9.53
CA LEU A 79 -11.79 -17.27 -9.96
C LEU A 79 -10.85 -16.48 -9.04
N LEU A 80 -9.96 -17.17 -8.33
CA LEU A 80 -8.87 -16.54 -7.57
C LEU A 80 -7.76 -16.11 -8.52
N HIS A 81 -7.30 -14.88 -8.35
CA HIS A 81 -6.23 -14.28 -9.13
C HIS A 81 -4.99 -14.09 -8.28
N GLY A 82 -3.85 -14.63 -8.74
CA GLY A 82 -2.49 -14.34 -8.31
C GLY A 82 -2.27 -13.90 -6.86
N VAL A 83 -1.41 -12.88 -6.69
CA VAL A 83 -1.10 -12.29 -5.40
C VAL A 83 -1.46 -10.82 -5.42
N GLU A 84 -1.99 -10.32 -4.30
CA GLU A 84 -2.18 -8.90 -4.03
C GLU A 84 -1.19 -8.50 -2.92
N THR A 85 -0.02 -7.99 -3.30
CA THR A 85 1.14 -7.84 -2.41
C THR A 85 1.40 -6.41 -1.94
N ARG A 86 0.68 -5.43 -2.48
CA ARG A 86 0.93 -4.00 -2.26
C ARG A 86 -0.31 -3.31 -1.69
N THR A 87 -0.86 -3.90 -0.64
CA THR A 87 -2.04 -3.39 0.07
C THR A 87 -1.72 -2.20 0.99
N SER A 88 -0.48 -2.10 1.43
CA SER A 88 0.06 -0.97 2.19
C SER A 88 1.59 -0.95 2.11
N ALA A 89 2.21 0.14 2.57
CA ALA A 89 3.67 0.19 2.64
C ALA A 89 4.22 -0.89 3.60
N PRO A 90 5.26 -1.63 3.19
CA PRO A 90 5.90 -2.66 4.01
C PRO A 90 6.83 -2.06 5.08
N VAL A 91 7.03 -0.74 5.05
CA VAL A 91 7.93 0.00 5.95
C VAL A 91 7.25 1.27 6.43
N ARG A 92 7.71 1.76 7.57
CA ARG A 92 7.35 3.08 8.09
C ARG A 92 8.60 3.91 8.28
N VAL A 93 8.63 5.09 7.66
CA VAL A 93 9.74 6.04 7.86
C VAL A 93 9.39 6.91 9.04
N GLU A 94 10.03 6.67 10.19
CA GLU A 94 9.66 7.34 11.43
C GLU A 94 9.80 8.86 11.33
N ARG A 95 8.76 9.57 11.78
CA ARG A 95 8.71 11.02 11.88
C ARG A 95 8.09 11.44 13.20
N VAL A 96 8.55 12.56 13.75
CA VAL A 96 7.96 13.19 14.94
C VAL A 96 6.51 13.56 14.62
N ARG A 97 5.58 13.20 15.50
CA ARG A 97 4.13 13.32 15.21
C ARG A 97 3.74 14.78 14.98
N GLU A 98 4.27 15.69 15.79
CA GLU A 98 3.89 17.10 15.82
C GLU A 98 4.51 17.87 14.65
N SER A 99 5.83 17.75 14.44
CA SER A 99 6.54 18.47 13.37
C SER A 99 6.50 17.75 12.01
N CYS A 100 6.05 16.49 11.97
CA CYS A 100 6.10 15.64 10.78
C CYS A 100 7.52 15.42 10.18
N GLU A 101 8.57 15.80 10.90
CA GLU A 101 9.95 15.70 10.45
C GLU A 101 10.54 14.32 10.78
N ALA A 102 11.37 13.78 9.90
CA ALA A 102 11.99 12.47 10.06
C ALA A 102 12.84 12.42 11.35
N VAL A 103 12.75 11.30 12.07
CA VAL A 103 13.61 11.07 13.22
C VAL A 103 15.06 10.93 12.74
N GLY A 104 15.96 11.74 13.30
CA GLY A 104 17.39 11.69 13.00
C GLY A 104 17.84 12.42 11.72
N LEU A 105 16.92 13.00 10.94
CA LEU A 105 17.27 13.79 9.76
C LEU A 105 16.41 15.04 9.64
N ARG A 106 17.02 16.20 9.87
CA ARG A 106 16.34 17.49 9.76
C ARG A 106 15.96 17.79 8.31
N ARG A 107 14.84 18.49 8.15
CA ARG A 107 14.22 18.96 6.90
C ARG A 107 13.81 17.85 5.94
N LEU A 108 13.67 16.62 6.42
CA LEU A 108 13.03 15.52 5.69
C LEU A 108 11.63 15.29 6.27
N PHE A 109 10.61 15.21 5.42
CA PHE A 109 9.21 15.05 5.85
C PHE A 109 8.55 13.86 5.13
N PRO A 110 8.64 12.64 5.70
CA PRO A 110 8.01 11.47 5.12
C PRO A 110 6.48 11.63 5.12
N ALA A 111 5.82 11.33 4.00
CA ALA A 111 4.38 11.55 3.84
C ALA A 111 3.68 10.44 3.05
N GLY A 112 2.37 10.30 3.28
CA GLY A 112 1.49 9.44 2.53
C GLY A 112 1.73 7.94 2.74
N GLU A 113 1.23 7.14 1.79
CA GLU A 113 1.25 5.68 1.90
C GLU A 113 2.68 5.14 1.83
N GLY A 114 3.52 5.66 0.93
CA GLY A 114 4.90 5.22 0.78
C GLY A 114 5.74 5.39 2.05
N ALA A 115 5.39 6.35 2.92
CA ALA A 115 6.04 6.55 4.22
C ALA A 115 5.39 5.75 5.37
N GLY A 116 4.25 5.08 5.12
CA GLY A 116 3.50 4.31 6.12
C GLY A 116 2.54 5.15 6.97
N TYR A 117 2.08 6.31 6.50
CA TYR A 117 1.15 7.20 7.24
C TYR A 117 -0.25 7.30 6.63
N ALA A 118 -0.49 6.58 5.54
CA ALA A 118 -1.78 6.50 4.86
C ALA A 118 -1.99 5.11 4.24
N GLY A 119 -3.22 4.79 3.85
CA GLY A 119 -3.59 3.53 3.21
C GLY A 119 -4.63 3.68 2.10
N GLY A 120 -4.67 4.85 1.48
CA GLY A 120 -5.63 5.17 0.43
C GLY A 120 -5.68 6.66 0.12
N ILE A 121 -6.32 7.01 -1.00
CA ILE A 121 -6.31 8.34 -1.63
C ILE A 121 -6.63 9.46 -0.61
N VAL A 122 -7.76 9.35 0.10
CA VAL A 122 -8.21 10.38 1.04
C VAL A 122 -7.24 10.51 2.22
N SER A 123 -6.81 9.39 2.81
CA SER A 123 -5.86 9.41 3.93
C SER A 123 -4.50 9.99 3.54
N ALA A 124 -4.03 9.71 2.31
CA ALA A 124 -2.79 10.24 1.78
C ALA A 124 -2.88 11.75 1.54
N ALA A 125 -4.02 12.24 1.03
CA ALA A 125 -4.27 13.66 0.86
C ALA A 125 -4.31 14.41 2.20
N VAL A 126 -4.99 13.85 3.22
CA VAL A 126 -5.03 14.43 4.57
C VAL A 126 -3.64 14.44 5.21
N ASP A 127 -2.86 13.38 5.05
CA ASP A 127 -1.47 13.34 5.53
C ASP A 127 -0.60 14.39 4.82
N GLY A 128 -0.74 14.50 3.49
CA GLY A 128 -0.06 15.51 2.69
C GLY A 128 -0.37 16.95 3.12
N LEU A 129 -1.62 17.25 3.47
CA LEU A 129 -2.00 18.56 4.02
C LEU A 129 -1.30 18.86 5.36
N ARG A 130 -1.22 17.87 6.25
CA ARG A 130 -0.53 18.02 7.55
C ARG A 130 0.97 18.26 7.34
N VAL A 131 1.60 17.44 6.51
CA VAL A 131 3.03 17.57 6.19
C VAL A 131 3.31 18.90 5.49
N GLY A 132 2.46 19.32 4.54
CA GLY A 132 2.60 20.60 3.87
C GLY A 132 2.56 21.80 4.82
N ARG A 133 1.69 21.76 5.85
CA ARG A 133 1.66 22.79 6.90
C ARG A 133 2.96 22.81 7.71
N ALA A 134 3.45 21.65 8.13
CA ALA A 134 4.71 21.55 8.87
C ALA A 134 5.92 22.08 8.06
N VAL A 135 5.98 21.74 6.77
CA VAL A 135 7.00 22.29 5.86
C VAL A 135 6.90 23.82 5.80
N SER A 136 5.68 24.35 5.66
CA SER A 136 5.43 25.79 5.63
C SER A 136 5.91 26.50 6.90
N GLU A 137 5.69 25.92 8.09
CA GLU A 137 6.13 26.48 9.36
C GLU A 137 7.66 26.56 9.46
N VAL A 138 8.37 25.48 9.06
CA VAL A 138 9.85 25.44 9.09
C VAL A 138 10.47 26.43 8.10
N LEU A 139 9.89 26.56 6.91
CA LEU A 139 10.36 27.52 5.90
C LEU A 139 10.02 28.96 6.29
N GLY A 140 8.84 29.21 6.83
CA GLY A 140 8.41 30.54 7.31
C GLY A 140 9.28 31.05 8.46
N ALA A 141 9.61 30.19 9.43
CA ALA A 141 10.52 30.52 10.53
C ALA A 141 11.94 30.90 10.05
N SER A 142 12.38 30.35 8.92
CA SER A 142 13.71 30.68 8.35
C SER A 142 13.77 32.10 7.77
N THR A 143 12.64 32.68 7.35
CA THR A 143 12.60 34.04 6.74
C THR A 143 12.46 35.17 7.76
N ALA A 144 12.08 34.87 9.00
CA ALA A 144 11.94 35.87 10.07
C ALA A 144 13.29 36.26 10.70
N GLY A 145 14.31 35.40 10.63
CA GLY A 145 15.62 35.62 11.22
C GLY A 145 16.53 36.60 10.46
N GLU A 146 16.24 36.90 9.19
CA GLU A 146 17.09 37.77 8.34
C GLU A 146 16.70 39.26 8.39
N ARG A 147 15.56 39.62 9.01
CA ARG A 147 15.09 41.03 9.10
C ARG A 147 15.42 41.74 10.42
N GLY A 148 16.33 41.20 11.24
CA GLY A 148 16.68 41.75 12.56
C GLY A 148 18.02 42.52 12.64
N GLY A 149 18.75 42.68 11.54
CA GLY A 149 20.13 43.17 11.53
C GLY A 149 20.36 44.49 10.80
N MET A 150 19.71 45.57 11.23
CA MET A 150 20.21 46.94 10.99
C MET A 150 19.97 47.75 12.27
N GLY A 151 20.98 47.77 13.15
CA GLY A 151 21.17 48.86 14.12
C GLY A 151 21.34 50.18 13.35
N GLY A 152 20.95 51.33 13.85
CA GLY A 152 21.02 51.78 15.23
C GLY A 152 22.14 52.81 15.31
N GLU A 153 21.86 54.04 14.87
CA GLU A 153 22.60 55.30 15.07
C GLU A 153 21.60 56.43 14.71
N GLY A 154 21.34 57.48 15.49
CA GLY A 154 22.00 57.96 16.69
C GLY A 154 21.07 58.86 17.52
N ALA A 155 21.54 59.14 18.73
CA ALA A 155 20.93 59.96 19.74
C ALA A 155 21.06 61.47 19.47
N GLY A 156 20.23 62.25 20.17
CA GLY A 156 20.34 63.70 20.37
C GLY A 156 19.04 64.39 19.97
N GLY A 157 18.36 65.17 20.80
CA GLY A 157 18.68 65.83 22.06
C GLY A 157 17.61 66.91 22.25
N GLU A 158 17.32 67.25 23.50
CA GLU A 158 16.20 68.09 23.96
C GLU A 158 16.06 69.47 23.27
N ARG A 159 14.80 69.85 23.00
CA ARG A 159 14.10 71.14 23.24
C ARG A 159 13.23 71.58 22.07
#